data_AF-A0A916GQ05-F1
#
_entry.id   AF-A0A916GQ05-F1
#
_cell.length_a   1.000
_cell.length_b   1.000
_cell.length_c   1.000
_cell.angle_alpha   90.00
_cell.angle_beta   90.00
_cell.angle_gamma   90.00
#
_symmetry.space_group_name_H-M   'P 1'
#
loop_
_entity.id
_entity.type
_entity.pdbx_description
1 polymer ?
#
loop_
_entity_poly.entity_id
_entity_poly.type
_entity_poly.pdbx_seq_one_letter_code
_entity_poly.pdbx_strand_id
1 'polypeptide(L)'
;MNRSSTTRQTEKQGLLSTKLIPPRLPSSLVPRRALLARLDAGLDRKVTLISAPPGSGKTTLVAAWLTAQQGVQFGWVSLDAGD
;
A
#
# COMPACT_ATOMS: atom_id res chain seq x y z
N MET A 1 -1.67 -46.03 -8.43
CA MET A 1 -2.24 -45.69 -7.10
C MET A 1 -1.31 -44.68 -6.45
N ASN A 2 -1.84 -43.51 -6.15
CA ASN A 2 -1.17 -42.23 -5.91
C ASN A 2 -0.25 -42.18 -4.68
N ARG A 3 0.75 -41.27 -4.72
CA ARG A 3 0.88 -40.11 -3.81
C ARG A 3 2.15 -39.32 -4.13
N SER A 4 2.03 -38.37 -5.06
CA SER A 4 3.01 -37.29 -5.24
C SER A 4 2.88 -36.33 -4.07
N SER A 5 3.82 -36.40 -3.13
CA SER A 5 3.99 -35.44 -2.06
C SER A 5 4.55 -34.13 -2.66
N THR A 6 3.68 -33.30 -3.21
CA THR A 6 4.04 -31.91 -3.55
C THR A 6 4.21 -31.15 -2.24
N THR A 7 5.43 -31.15 -1.72
CA THR A 7 5.90 -30.15 -0.77
C THR A 7 5.54 -28.78 -1.36
N ARG A 8 4.67 -28.02 -0.68
CA ARG A 8 4.38 -26.63 -1.01
C ARG A 8 5.70 -25.85 -0.88
N GLN A 9 6.46 -25.77 -1.95
CA GLN A 9 7.53 -24.81 -2.07
C GLN A 9 6.84 -23.45 -2.13
N THR A 10 6.91 -22.72 -1.01
CA THR A 10 6.64 -21.28 -1.01
C THR A 10 7.80 -20.69 -1.78
N GLU A 11 7.61 -20.52 -3.09
CA GLU A 11 8.57 -19.82 -3.93
C GLU A 11 8.74 -18.43 -3.32
N LYS A 12 9.90 -18.17 -2.73
CA LYS A 12 10.43 -16.82 -2.61
C LYS A 12 10.73 -16.31 -4.03
N GLN A 13 9.71 -16.14 -4.85
CA GLN A 13 9.79 -15.27 -6.01
C GLN A 13 10.25 -13.92 -5.45
N GLY A 14 11.49 -13.53 -5.77
CA GLY A 14 12.23 -12.51 -5.03
C GLY A 14 11.45 -11.22 -4.90
N LEU A 15 10.94 -10.94 -3.69
CA LEU A 15 10.17 -9.73 -3.44
C LEU A 15 11.10 -8.52 -3.61
N LEU A 16 10.85 -7.72 -4.63
CA LEU A 16 11.63 -6.52 -4.90
C LEU A 16 11.45 -5.55 -3.72
N SER A 17 12.55 -5.04 -3.18
CA SER A 17 12.53 -4.11 -2.04
C SER A 17 11.69 -2.86 -2.31
N THR A 18 11.58 -2.44 -3.57
CA THR A 18 10.74 -1.32 -4.00
C THR A 18 9.24 -1.58 -3.87
N LYS A 19 8.79 -2.85 -3.85
CA LYS A 19 7.39 -3.20 -3.58
C LYS A 19 7.03 -3.04 -2.10
N LEU A 20 8.02 -2.94 -1.21
CA LEU A 20 7.83 -2.90 0.24
C LEU A 20 7.96 -1.50 0.86
N ILE A 21 8.28 -0.49 0.05
CA ILE A 21 8.60 0.85 0.52
C ILE A 21 7.62 1.84 -0.14
N PRO A 22 6.96 2.71 0.65
CA PRO A 22 6.11 3.75 0.07
C PRO A 22 6.96 4.67 -0.83
N PRO A 23 6.41 5.18 -1.96
CA PRO A 23 7.14 6.10 -2.81
C PRO A 23 7.45 7.40 -2.07
N ARG A 24 8.61 8.00 -2.38
CA ARG A 24 8.98 9.32 -1.86
C ARG A 24 7.99 10.38 -2.34
N LEU A 25 7.62 11.28 -1.44
CA LEU A 25 6.76 12.40 -1.75
C LEU A 25 7.56 13.51 -2.46
N PRO A 26 6.95 14.19 -3.45
CA PRO A 26 7.57 15.36 -4.07
C PRO A 26 7.65 16.54 -3.08
N SER A 27 8.68 17.37 -3.23
CA SER A 27 8.86 18.57 -2.39
C SER A 27 7.76 19.62 -2.57
N SER A 28 7.13 19.67 -3.75
CA SER A 28 6.04 20.59 -4.09
C SER A 28 4.64 20.02 -3.81
N LEU A 29 4.51 19.09 -2.87
CA LEU A 29 3.23 18.46 -2.54
C LEU A 29 2.23 19.48 -1.97
N VAL A 30 1.07 19.60 -2.61
CA VAL A 30 -0.05 20.40 -2.08
C VAL A 30 -0.86 19.57 -1.07
N PRO A 31 -1.00 20.01 0.20
CA PRO A 31 -1.72 19.26 1.22
C PRO A 31 -3.22 19.15 0.91
N ARG A 32 -3.75 17.92 0.83
CA ARG A 32 -5.17 17.63 0.60
C ARG A 32 -5.89 17.31 1.91
N ARG A 33 -5.94 18.27 2.84
CA ARG A 33 -6.39 18.07 4.25
C ARG A 33 -7.72 17.30 4.37
N ALA A 34 -8.72 17.65 3.56
CA ALA A 34 -10.01 16.96 3.60
C ALA A 34 -9.94 15.47 3.23
N LEU A 35 -9.04 15.09 2.31
CA LEU A 35 -8.82 13.69 1.97
C LEU A 35 -8.00 12.95 3.03
N LEU A 36 -7.05 13.62 3.67
CA LEU A 36 -6.29 13.06 4.80
C LEU A 36 -7.23 12.70 5.97
N ALA A 37 -8.12 13.63 6.35
CA ALA A 37 -9.11 13.38 7.39
C ALA A 37 -10.07 12.21 7.05
N ARG A 38 -10.38 12.00 5.76
CA ARG A 38 -11.17 10.84 5.32
C ARG A 38 -10.41 9.52 5.46
N LEU A 39 -9.08 9.53 5.32
CA LEU A 39 -8.24 8.35 5.57
C LEU A 39 -8.12 8.07 7.07
N ASP A 40 -8.05 9.10 7.91
CA ASP A 40 -8.09 8.93 9.38
C ASP A 40 -9.39 8.25 9.81
N ALA A 41 -10.54 8.72 9.34
CA ALA A 41 -11.83 8.07 9.61
C ALA A 41 -11.92 6.64 9.03
N GLY A 42 -11.05 6.30 8.07
CA GLY A 42 -10.94 4.96 7.51
C GLY A 42 -10.21 3.95 8.40
N LEU A 43 -9.46 4.41 9.41
CA LEU A 43 -8.77 3.55 10.38
C LEU A 43 -9.74 2.74 11.25
N ASP A 44 -10.96 3.26 11.45
CA ASP A 44 -12.03 2.57 12.19
C ASP A 44 -12.64 1.40 11.39
N ARG A 45 -12.20 1.17 10.15
CA ARG A 45 -12.70 0.12 9.25
C ARG A 45 -11.63 -0.94 9.04
N LYS A 46 -12.08 -2.20 8.89
CA LYS A 46 -11.19 -3.32 8.57
C LYS A 46 -10.46 -3.14 7.23
N VAL A 47 -11.12 -2.52 6.25
CA VAL A 47 -10.60 -2.26 4.91
C VAL A 47 -11.10 -0.92 4.42
N THR A 48 -10.19 -0.10 3.90
CA THR A 48 -10.50 1.17 3.22
C THR A 48 -9.98 1.11 1.78
N LEU A 49 -10.89 1.20 0.81
CA LEU A 49 -10.55 1.17 -0.63
C LEU A 49 -10.49 2.60 -1.19
N ILE A 50 -9.39 2.91 -1.90
CA ILE A 50 -9.22 4.18 -2.59
C ILE A 50 -9.31 3.95 -4.09
N SER A 51 -10.40 4.38 -4.71
CA SER A 51 -10.61 4.33 -6.16
C SER A 51 -10.57 5.74 -6.76
N ALA A 52 -9.81 5.90 -7.83
CA ALA A 52 -9.74 7.13 -8.63
C ALA A 52 -9.11 6.83 -9.99
N PRO A 53 -9.29 7.70 -11.00
CA PRO A 53 -8.65 7.57 -12.31
C PRO A 53 -7.11 7.46 -12.24
N PRO A 54 -6.46 6.96 -13.30
CA PRO A 54 -5.01 7.06 -13.46
C PRO A 54 -4.54 8.52 -13.32
N GLY A 55 -3.38 8.73 -12.70
CA GLY A 55 -2.81 10.08 -12.53
C GLY A 55 -3.42 10.94 -11.40
N SER A 56 -4.52 10.54 -10.75
CA SER A 56 -5.14 11.36 -9.67
C SER A 56 -4.30 11.51 -8.38
N GLY A 57 -3.19 10.77 -8.27
CA GLY A 57 -2.29 10.84 -7.11
C GLY A 57 -2.74 10.01 -5.91
N LYS A 58 -3.42 8.86 -6.14
CA LYS A 58 -3.87 7.93 -5.08
C LYS A 58 -2.72 7.50 -4.18
N THR A 59 -1.64 7.01 -4.79
CA THR A 59 -0.44 6.55 -4.11
C THR A 59 0.24 7.68 -3.33
N THR A 60 0.30 8.88 -3.93
CA THR A 60 0.82 10.08 -3.27
C THR A 60 -0.03 10.48 -2.05
N LEU A 61 -1.36 10.38 -2.15
CA LEU A 61 -2.26 10.67 -1.03
C LEU A 61 -2.01 9.72 0.14
N VAL A 62 -1.86 8.41 -0.10
CA VAL A 62 -1.59 7.43 0.96
C VAL A 62 -0.21 7.67 1.58
N ALA A 63 0.84 7.89 0.77
CA ALA A 63 2.17 8.18 1.29
C ALA A 63 2.21 9.48 2.12
N ALA A 64 1.46 10.51 1.71
CA ALA A 64 1.33 11.76 2.45
C ALA A 64 0.61 11.57 3.77
N TRP A 65 -0.45 10.78 3.78
CA TRP A 65 -1.17 10.40 4.99
C TRP A 65 -0.28 9.61 5.95
N LEU A 66 0.41 8.55 5.49
CA LEU A 66 1.33 7.77 6.30
C LEU A 66 2.45 8.62 6.93
N THR A 67 2.96 9.62 6.20
CA THR A 67 3.98 10.54 6.71
C THR A 67 3.45 11.48 7.80
N ALA A 68 2.15 11.81 7.76
CA ALA A 68 1.51 12.64 8.76
C ALA A 68 1.17 11.87 10.05
N GLN A 69 0.98 10.54 9.97
CA GLN A 69 0.65 9.73 11.13
C GLN A 69 1.83 9.62 12.09
N GLN A 70 1.59 9.93 13.37
CA GLN A 70 2.54 9.72 14.45
C GLN A 70 2.19 8.44 15.20
N GLY A 71 3.18 7.58 15.45
CA GLY A 71 3.01 6.37 16.28
C GLY A 71 2.24 5.22 15.62
N VAL A 72 1.90 5.31 14.33
CA VAL A 72 1.24 4.21 13.60
C VAL A 72 2.29 3.32 12.94
N GLN A 73 2.29 2.04 13.30
CA GLN A 73 3.05 1.04 12.54
C GLN A 73 2.29 0.68 11.26
N PHE A 74 2.99 0.73 10.13
CA PHE A 74 2.40 0.39 8.83
C PHE A 74 3.35 -0.49 8.02
N GLY A 75 2.77 -1.29 7.13
CA GLY A 75 3.47 -1.99 6.06
C GLY A 75 3.02 -1.46 4.71
N TRP A 76 3.91 -1.43 3.73
CA TRP A 76 3.59 -1.11 2.35
C TRP A 76 3.80 -2.35 1.48
N VAL A 77 2.83 -2.66 0.63
CA VAL A 77 2.96 -3.70 -0.39
C VAL A 77 2.32 -3.17 -1.66
N SER A 78 3.11 -3.04 -2.72
CA SER A 78 2.62 -2.82 -4.07
C SER A 78 2.32 -4.17 -4.71
N LEU A 79 1.10 -4.34 -5.20
CA LEU A 79 0.64 -5.53 -5.91
C LEU A 79 0.56 -5.25 -7.40
N ASP A 80 1.14 -6.14 -8.20
CA ASP A 80 1.00 -6.15 -9.66
C ASP A 80 0.03 -7.27 -10.08
N ALA A 81 -0.39 -7.28 -11.35
CA ALA A 81 -1.34 -8.26 -11.86
C ALA A 81 -0.87 -9.73 -11.81
N GLY A 82 0.42 -9.97 -11.55
CA GLY A 82 1.03 -11.30 -11.48
C GLY A 82 1.46 -11.75 -10.09
N ASP A 83 1.19 -10.95 -9.04
CA ASP A 83 1.39 -11.35 -7.63
C ASP A 83 0.11 -11.99 -7.06
#